data_AF-A0A7W4GR26-F1
#
_entry.id   AF-A0A7W4GR26-F1
#
_cell.length_a   1.000
_cell.length_b   1.000
_cell.length_c   1.000
_cell.angle_alpha   90.00
_cell.angle_beta   90.00
_cell.angle_gamma   90.00
#
_symmetry.space_group_name_H-M   'P 1'
#
loop_
_entity.id
_entity.type
_entity.pdbx_description
1 polymer ?
#
loop_
_entity_poly.entity_id
_entity_poly.type
_entity_poly.pdbx_seq_one_letter_code
_entity_poly.pdbx_strand_id
1 'polypeptide(L)'
;MNRRALLKAAPALALVGAVPAVAAPADSLEMAALYERWSAAKEAYNKFDGLDEAKDAELESAISLVEDEILAIQPQTVKDYAFKVLVLNDFAGFDGLPWGDAMLAEARTLIGA
;
A
#
# COMPACT_ATOMS: atom_id res chain seq x y z
N MET A 1 -31.40 44.15 18.70
CA MET A 1 -30.91 42.75 18.73
C MET A 1 -29.72 42.65 19.68
N ASN A 2 -29.86 41.79 20.69
CA ASN A 2 -28.97 41.67 21.84
C ASN A 2 -27.64 40.97 21.48
N ARG A 3 -26.51 41.71 21.58
CA ARG A 3 -25.13 41.17 21.49
C ARG A 3 -24.56 40.76 22.85
N ARG A 4 -25.42 40.49 23.85
CA ARG A 4 -25.03 40.25 25.26
C ARG A 4 -25.15 38.78 25.71
N ALA A 5 -25.22 37.83 24.79
CA ALA A 5 -25.19 36.40 25.13
C ALA A 5 -23.80 35.76 24.95
N LEU A 6 -22.77 36.55 24.60
CA LEU A 6 -21.39 36.13 24.76
C LEU A 6 -21.06 36.13 26.26
N LEU A 7 -20.53 35.01 26.74
CA LEU A 7 -20.03 34.75 28.10
C LEU A 7 -21.08 34.21 29.08
N LYS A 8 -21.39 32.91 28.95
CA LYS A 8 -21.50 31.99 30.10
C LYS A 8 -21.63 30.56 29.59
N ALA A 9 -20.48 29.89 29.50
CA ALA A 9 -20.25 28.45 29.68
C ALA A 9 -19.04 28.02 28.85
N ALA A 10 -17.85 28.37 29.31
CA ALA A 10 -16.75 27.42 29.21
C ALA A 10 -16.84 26.55 30.48
N PRO A 11 -16.77 25.23 30.30
CA PRO A 11 -15.60 24.56 30.84
C PRO A 11 -14.89 23.76 29.75
N ALA A 12 -13.57 23.89 29.78
CA ALA A 12 -12.61 23.05 29.11
C ALA A 12 -12.74 21.58 29.57
N LEU A 13 -12.21 20.66 28.74
CA LEU A 13 -12.19 19.18 28.78
C LEU A 13 -13.21 18.61 27.77
N ALA A 14 -12.84 18.28 26.53
CA ALA A 14 -11.83 17.28 26.20
C ALA A 14 -11.05 17.63 24.91
N LEU A 15 -9.80 18.02 25.10
CA LEU A 15 -8.72 17.75 24.16
C LEU A 15 -8.44 16.24 24.22
N VAL A 16 -9.20 15.44 23.49
CA VAL A 16 -8.72 14.14 23.00
C VAL A 16 -8.56 14.34 21.51
N GLY A 17 -7.31 14.31 21.05
CA GLY A 17 -6.91 14.68 19.70
C GLY A 17 -7.80 14.05 18.64
N ALA A 18 -8.64 14.88 18.03
CA ALA A 18 -9.00 14.66 16.64
C ALA A 18 -7.70 14.88 15.85
N VAL A 19 -6.91 13.82 15.73
CA VAL A 19 -5.97 13.70 14.61
C VAL A 19 -6.85 13.96 13.39
N PRO A 20 -6.55 14.97 12.56
CA PRO A 20 -7.29 15.12 11.33
C PRO A 20 -7.14 13.79 10.61
N ALA A 21 -8.27 13.09 10.43
CA ALA A 21 -8.33 11.97 9.53
C ALA A 21 -8.04 12.58 8.16
N VAL A 22 -6.75 12.64 7.81
CA VAL A 22 -6.30 12.88 6.45
C VAL A 22 -6.89 11.70 5.70
N ALA A 23 -8.05 11.92 5.08
CA ALA A 23 -8.64 10.96 4.18
C ALA A 23 -7.52 10.61 3.20
N ALA A 24 -7.13 9.35 3.18
CA ALA A 24 -6.13 8.90 2.22
C ALA A 24 -6.63 9.28 0.82
N PRO A 25 -5.76 9.78 -0.06
CA PRO A 25 -6.13 9.99 -1.46
C PRO A 25 -6.79 8.72 -2.00
N ALA A 26 -7.80 8.86 -2.86
CA ALA A 26 -8.49 7.71 -3.44
C ALA A 26 -7.51 6.73 -4.11
N ASP A 27 -6.49 7.27 -4.79
CA ASP A 27 -5.40 6.52 -5.43
C ASP A 27 -4.57 5.68 -4.44
N SER A 28 -4.44 6.12 -3.18
CA SER A 28 -3.75 5.34 -2.14
C SER A 28 -4.59 4.16 -1.64
N LEU A 29 -5.92 4.25 -1.71
CA LEU A 29 -6.81 3.11 -1.46
C LEU A 29 -6.78 2.12 -2.62
N GLU A 30 -6.68 2.63 -3.85
CA GLU A 30 -6.51 1.81 -5.05
C GLU A 30 -5.19 1.02 -5.03
N MET A 31 -4.07 1.68 -4.69
CA MET A 31 -2.76 1.02 -4.61
C MET A 31 -2.74 -0.12 -3.57
N ALA A 32 -3.39 0.08 -2.41
CA ALA A 32 -3.50 -0.96 -1.40
C ALA A 32 -4.30 -2.17 -1.90
N ALA A 33 -5.44 -1.94 -2.57
CA ALA A 33 -6.26 -3.01 -3.13
C ALA A 33 -5.53 -3.79 -4.25
N LEU A 34 -4.79 -3.09 -5.10
CA LEU A 34 -3.97 -3.73 -6.14
C LEU A 34 -2.83 -4.56 -5.53
N TYR A 35 -2.17 -4.06 -4.48
CA TYR A 35 -1.14 -4.82 -3.78
C TYR A 35 -1.68 -6.10 -3.12
N GLU A 36 -2.87 -6.04 -2.51
CA GLU A 36 -3.54 -7.23 -1.97
C GLU A 36 -3.84 -8.26 -3.09
N ARG A 37 -4.35 -7.80 -4.23
CA ARG A 37 -4.63 -8.65 -5.40
C ARG A 37 -3.36 -9.28 -5.96
N TRP A 38 -2.28 -8.51 -6.08
CA TRP A 38 -0.97 -8.99 -6.51
C TRP A 38 -0.43 -10.05 -5.53
N SER A 39 -0.49 -9.78 -4.23
CA SER A 39 -0.03 -10.70 -3.18
C SER A 39 -0.76 -12.04 -3.24
N ALA A 40 -2.08 -12.01 -3.44
CA ALA A 40 -2.90 -13.22 -3.60
C ALA A 40 -2.53 -14.00 -4.88
N ALA A 41 -2.28 -13.31 -5.99
CA ALA A 41 -1.85 -13.94 -7.24
C ALA A 41 -0.47 -14.59 -7.09
N LYS A 42 0.50 -13.90 -6.46
CA LYS A 42 1.81 -14.45 -6.12
C LYS A 42 1.71 -15.67 -5.21
N GLU A 43 0.85 -15.64 -4.20
CA GLU A 43 0.65 -16.78 -3.32
C GLU A 43 0.10 -17.99 -4.09
N ALA A 44 -0.84 -17.77 -5.01
CA ALA A 44 -1.38 -18.82 -5.88
C ALA A 44 -0.29 -19.41 -6.79
N TYR A 45 0.53 -18.58 -7.42
CA TYR A 45 1.65 -19.01 -8.25
C TYR A 45 2.71 -19.78 -7.45
N ASN A 46 3.13 -19.26 -6.29
CA ASN A 46 4.13 -19.92 -5.43
C ASN A 46 3.67 -21.28 -4.86
N LYS A 47 2.36 -21.53 -4.82
CA LYS A 47 1.77 -22.81 -4.40
C LYS A 47 1.54 -23.78 -5.56
N PHE A 48 1.66 -23.31 -6.79
CA PHE A 48 1.48 -24.13 -7.97
C PHE A 48 2.73 -25.01 -8.20
N ASP A 49 2.53 -26.24 -8.67
CA ASP A 49 3.59 -27.25 -8.81
C ASP A 49 4.34 -27.18 -10.14
N GLY A 50 3.93 -26.28 -11.05
CA GLY A 50 4.59 -26.05 -12.34
C GLY A 50 4.38 -27.15 -13.37
N LEU A 51 3.48 -28.13 -13.14
CA LEU A 51 3.31 -29.27 -14.05
C LEU A 51 2.40 -28.99 -15.25
N ASP A 52 1.54 -27.99 -15.16
CA ASP A 52 0.63 -27.56 -16.22
C ASP A 52 1.08 -26.21 -16.80
N GLU A 53 1.74 -26.26 -17.97
CA GLU A 53 2.26 -25.08 -18.66
C GLU A 53 1.19 -24.04 -18.99
N ALA A 54 -0.05 -24.46 -19.30
CA ALA A 54 -1.12 -23.52 -19.61
C ALA A 54 -1.55 -22.75 -18.37
N LYS A 55 -1.63 -23.45 -17.23
CA LYS A 55 -1.93 -22.84 -15.94
C LYS A 55 -0.78 -22.00 -15.41
N ASP A 56 0.46 -22.39 -15.67
CA ASP A 56 1.65 -21.61 -15.34
C ASP A 56 1.57 -20.23 -16.01
N ALA A 57 1.37 -20.23 -17.34
CA ALA A 57 1.22 -19.01 -18.13
C ALA A 57 0.02 -18.15 -17.70
N GLU A 58 -1.10 -18.78 -17.31
CA GLU A 58 -2.27 -18.07 -16.78
C GLU A 58 -1.93 -17.32 -15.47
N LEU A 59 -1.25 -17.98 -14.54
CA LEU A 59 -0.88 -17.39 -13.25
C LEU A 59 0.18 -16.30 -13.40
N GLU A 60 1.19 -16.50 -14.25
CA GLU A 60 2.16 -15.45 -14.59
C GLU A 60 1.46 -14.24 -15.22
N SER A 61 0.55 -14.46 -16.17
CA SER A 61 -0.20 -13.38 -16.81
C SER A 61 -1.05 -12.60 -15.80
N ALA A 62 -1.69 -13.30 -14.85
CA ALA A 62 -2.48 -12.66 -13.80
C ALA A 62 -1.61 -11.78 -12.88
N ILE A 63 -0.37 -12.20 -12.58
CA ILE A 63 0.59 -11.40 -11.82
C ILE A 63 0.98 -10.16 -12.63
N SER A 64 1.47 -10.35 -13.86
CA SER A 64 1.97 -9.26 -14.70
C SER A 64 0.92 -8.18 -14.97
N LEU A 65 -0.35 -8.55 -15.19
CA LEU A 65 -1.42 -7.56 -15.39
C LEU A 65 -1.59 -6.64 -14.18
N VAL A 66 -1.52 -7.19 -12.95
CA VAL A 66 -1.64 -6.38 -11.73
C VAL A 66 -0.38 -5.55 -11.49
N GLU A 67 0.80 -6.07 -11.84
CA GLU A 67 2.05 -5.29 -11.79
C GLU A 67 1.99 -4.07 -12.71
N ASP A 68 1.50 -4.25 -13.95
CA ASP A 68 1.31 -3.14 -14.90
C ASP A 68 0.33 -2.09 -14.34
N GLU A 69 -0.79 -2.51 -13.75
CA GLU A 69 -1.76 -1.63 -13.08
C GLU A 69 -1.09 -0.82 -11.96
N ILE A 70 -0.34 -1.48 -11.07
CA ILE A 70 0.41 -0.84 -9.98
C ILE A 70 1.43 0.17 -10.52
N LEU A 71 2.20 -0.22 -11.55
CA LEU A 71 3.25 0.62 -12.10
C LEU A 71 2.71 1.84 -12.85
N ALA A 72 1.53 1.74 -13.47
CA ALA A 72 0.87 2.85 -14.16
C ALA A 72 0.41 3.99 -13.23
N ILE A 73 0.08 3.69 -11.97
CA ILE A 73 -0.40 4.71 -11.02
C ILE A 73 0.76 5.58 -10.53
N GLN A 74 0.69 6.89 -10.68
CA GLN A 74 1.69 7.80 -10.13
C GLN A 74 1.59 7.82 -8.59
N PRO A 75 2.64 7.45 -7.83
CA PRO A 75 2.61 7.48 -6.36
C PRO A 75 2.32 8.89 -5.83
N GLN A 76 1.34 9.03 -4.93
CA GLN A 76 1.00 10.30 -4.27
C GLN A 76 1.63 10.40 -2.87
N THR A 77 1.95 9.26 -2.27
CA THR A 77 2.53 9.16 -0.93
C THR A 77 3.76 8.25 -0.90
N VAL A 78 4.54 8.33 0.18
CA VAL A 78 5.67 7.41 0.43
C VAL A 78 5.16 5.97 0.58
N LYS A 79 3.94 5.78 1.12
CA LYS A 79 3.30 4.47 1.23
C LYS A 79 3.00 3.87 -0.15
N ASP A 80 2.52 4.68 -1.09
CA ASP A 80 2.28 4.24 -2.48
C ASP A 80 3.59 3.81 -3.15
N TYR A 81 4.67 4.53 -2.88
CA TYR A 81 6.00 4.17 -3.38
C TYR A 81 6.50 2.86 -2.75
N ALA A 82 6.26 2.64 -1.46
CA ALA A 82 6.62 1.40 -0.77
C ALA A 82 5.94 0.17 -1.38
N PHE A 83 4.66 0.26 -1.78
CA PHE A 83 3.99 -0.82 -2.52
C PHE A 83 4.74 -1.18 -3.81
N LYS A 84 5.15 -0.19 -4.60
CA LYS A 84 5.91 -0.43 -5.84
C LYS A 84 7.28 -1.06 -5.58
N VAL A 85 7.99 -0.62 -4.54
CA VAL A 85 9.29 -1.19 -4.15
C VAL A 85 9.15 -2.67 -3.86
N LEU A 86 8.11 -3.08 -3.13
CA LEU A 86 7.88 -4.47 -2.77
C LEU A 86 7.52 -5.33 -3.98
N VAL A 87 6.67 -4.81 -4.88
CA VAL A 87 6.32 -5.49 -6.14
C VAL A 87 7.55 -5.67 -7.04
N LEU A 88 8.34 -4.61 -7.24
CA LEU A 88 9.54 -4.66 -8.08
C LEU A 88 10.64 -5.58 -7.52
N ASN A 89 10.68 -5.78 -6.20
CA ASN A 89 11.66 -6.69 -5.61
C ASN A 89 11.33 -8.17 -5.79
N ASP A 90 10.15 -8.53 -6.29
CA ASP A 90 9.77 -9.94 -6.44
C ASP A 90 10.75 -10.73 -7.34
N PHE A 91 11.41 -10.04 -8.27
CA PHE A 91 12.50 -10.58 -9.10
C PHE A 91 13.91 -10.30 -8.54
N ALA A 92 14.05 -10.19 -7.22
CA ALA A 92 15.33 -9.95 -6.55
C ALA A 92 16.01 -8.62 -6.97
N GLY A 93 15.22 -7.60 -7.30
CA GLY A 93 15.71 -6.32 -7.83
C GLY A 93 16.68 -5.56 -6.91
N PHE A 94 16.68 -5.85 -5.61
CA PHE A 94 17.57 -5.21 -4.64
C PHE A 94 18.57 -6.17 -3.96
N ASP A 95 18.63 -7.43 -4.40
CA ASP A 95 19.53 -8.42 -3.82
C ASP A 95 21.00 -8.03 -4.04
N GLY A 96 21.82 -8.20 -2.99
CA GLY A 96 23.24 -7.85 -3.03
C GLY A 96 23.55 -6.35 -2.90
N LEU A 97 22.53 -5.48 -2.83
CA LEU A 97 22.74 -4.08 -2.49
C LEU A 97 22.98 -3.93 -0.98
N PRO A 98 23.96 -3.13 -0.54
CA PRO A 98 24.28 -2.96 0.89
C PRO A 98 23.12 -2.46 1.76
N TRP A 99 22.10 -1.89 1.12
CA TRP A 99 20.92 -1.29 1.75
C TRP A 99 19.61 -2.00 1.37
N GLY A 100 19.65 -3.08 0.58
CA GLY A 100 18.46 -3.76 0.06
C GLY A 100 17.53 -4.24 1.17
N ASP A 101 18.04 -5.07 2.09
CA ASP A 101 17.27 -5.62 3.20
C ASP A 101 16.65 -4.54 4.09
N ALA A 102 17.42 -3.49 4.40
CA ALA A 102 16.96 -2.39 5.24
C ALA A 102 15.84 -1.59 4.56
N MET A 103 15.96 -1.33 3.26
CA MET A 103 14.93 -0.65 2.47
C MET A 103 13.65 -1.50 2.38
N LEU A 104 13.77 -2.81 2.17
CA LEU A 104 12.62 -3.71 2.09
C LEU A 104 11.90 -3.83 3.44
N ALA A 105 12.63 -3.87 4.55
CA ALA A 105 12.05 -3.86 5.89
C ALA A 105 11.27 -2.56 6.18
N GLU A 106 11.82 -1.41 5.77
CA GLU A 106 11.13 -0.12 5.90
C GLU A 106 9.87 -0.08 5.02
N ALA A 107 9.95 -0.57 3.78
CA ALA A 107 8.80 -0.62 2.87
C ALA A 107 7.65 -1.47 3.46
N ARG A 108 7.97 -2.64 4.04
CA ARG A 108 6.98 -3.49 4.75
C ARG A 108 6.35 -2.78 5.93
N THR A 109 7.16 -2.08 6.73
CA THR A 109 6.70 -1.29 7.88
C THR A 109 5.71 -0.20 7.45
N LEU A 110 5.99 0.50 6.35
CA LEU A 110 5.13 1.56 5.83
C LEU A 110 3.76 1.05 5.35
N ILE A 111 3.69 -0.19 4.86
CA ILE A 111 2.43 -0.78 4.37
C ILE A 111 1.69 -1.62 5.41
N GLY A 112 2.35 -1.98 6.51
CA GLY A 112 1.79 -2.81 7.58
C GLY A 112 1.82 -4.31 7.29
N ALA A 113 2.84 -4.78 6.56
CA ALA A 113 3.05 -6.18 6.16
C ALA A 113 4.23 -6.84 6.89
#